data_AF-A0A2R3WJA2-F1
#
_entry.id   AF-A0A2R3WJA2-F1
#
_cell.length_a   1.000
_cell.length_b   1.000
_cell.length_c   1.000
_cell.angle_alpha   90.00
_cell.angle_beta   90.00
_cell.angle_gamma   90.00
#
_symmetry.space_group_name_H-M   'P 1'
#
loop_
_entity.id
_entity.type
_entity.pdbx_description
1 polymer ?
#
loop_
_entity_poly.entity_id
_entity_poly.type
_entity_poly.pdbx_seq_one_letter_code
_entity_poly.pdbx_strand_id
1 'polypeptide(L)'
;VDKLNALAGDAYDGKTIEEIILAVHDDGERKVLFNQAAQHFNHTFYFNCLTPHGTAMPKSLESTIAAQFGSVEKFKDTFVQAGTNNFGSGWTWLC
;
A
#
# COMPACT_ATOMS: atom_id res chain seq x y z
N VAL A 1 1.55 14.21 4.61
CA VAL A 1 2.46 14.21 5.79
C VAL A 1 2.05 15.30 6.77
N ASP A 2 2.01 16.57 6.37
CA ASP A 2 1.69 17.67 7.31
C ASP A 2 0.35 17.51 8.06
N LYS A 3 -0.72 17.16 7.34
CA LYS A 3 -2.03 16.91 7.95
C LYS A 3 -2.04 15.68 8.86
N LEU A 4 -1.24 14.66 8.56
CA LEU A 4 -1.05 13.50 9.45
C LEU A 4 -0.39 13.96 10.75
N ASN A 5 0.73 14.68 10.66
CA ASN A 5 1.47 15.16 11.82
C ASN A 5 0.60 16.06 12.72
N ALA A 6 -0.18 16.96 12.12
CA ALA A 6 -1.10 17.83 12.86
C ALA A 6 -2.25 17.07 13.57
N LEU A 7 -2.74 15.98 13.00
CA LEU A 7 -3.83 15.17 13.57
C LEU A 7 -3.33 14.16 14.61
N ALA A 8 -2.12 13.63 14.42
CA ALA A 8 -1.50 12.70 15.35
C ALA A 8 -1.12 13.42 16.66
N GLY A 9 -0.48 14.58 16.54
CA GLY A 9 0.11 15.30 17.68
C GLY A 9 1.01 14.40 18.52
N ASP A 10 1.22 14.79 19.78
CA ASP A 10 2.14 14.11 20.69
C ASP A 10 1.67 12.69 21.08
N ALA A 11 0.40 12.36 20.86
CA ALA A 11 -0.20 11.08 21.26
C ALA A 11 0.43 9.87 20.53
N TYR A 12 1.03 10.10 19.36
CA TYR A 12 1.65 9.06 18.53
C TYR A 12 3.12 9.34 18.23
N ASP A 13 3.75 10.25 18.97
CA ASP A 13 5.18 10.54 18.79
C ASP A 13 6.03 9.29 19.05
N GLY A 14 6.95 9.03 18.12
CA GLY A 14 7.83 7.85 18.14
C GLY A 14 7.15 6.54 17.72
N LYS A 15 5.86 6.55 17.37
CA LYS A 15 5.17 5.39 16.79
C LYS A 15 5.46 5.25 15.30
N THR A 16 5.50 4.02 14.81
CA THR A 16 5.55 3.77 13.37
C THR A 16 4.21 4.06 12.72
N ILE A 17 4.20 4.27 11.41
CA ILE A 17 2.96 4.55 10.69
C ILE A 17 1.99 3.37 10.75
N GLU A 18 2.51 2.15 10.77
CA GLU A 18 1.73 0.91 10.92
C GLU A 18 1.07 0.83 12.30
N GLU A 19 1.81 1.17 13.38
CA GLU A 19 1.24 1.22 14.73
C GLU A 19 0.08 2.23 14.80
N ILE A 20 0.24 3.40 14.17
CA ILE A 20 -0.82 4.42 14.12
C ILE A 20 -2.04 3.88 13.37
N ILE A 21 -1.86 3.32 12.17
CA ILE A 21 -2.95 2.75 11.35
C ILE A 21 -3.70 1.69 12.15
N LEU A 22 -2.98 0.73 12.76
CA LEU A 22 -3.56 -0.35 13.53
C LEU A 22 -4.26 0.12 14.81
N ALA A 23 -3.80 1.23 15.41
CA ALA A 23 -4.45 1.79 16.59
C ALA A 23 -5.79 2.48 16.29
N VAL A 24 -6.03 2.93 15.05
CA VAL A 24 -7.19 3.78 14.71
C VAL A 24 -8.08 3.23 13.59
N HIS A 25 -7.80 2.04 13.04
CA HIS A 25 -8.51 1.54 11.85
C HIS A 25 -10.02 1.35 12.03
N ASP A 26 -10.46 0.97 13.24
CA ASP A 26 -11.88 0.79 13.57
C ASP A 26 -12.45 1.93 14.43
N ASP A 27 -11.68 3.00 14.64
CA ASP A 27 -12.10 4.16 15.43
C ASP A 27 -12.90 5.15 14.54
N GLY A 28 -14.22 5.14 14.71
CA GLY A 28 -15.14 5.97 13.97
C GLY A 28 -14.93 7.48 14.15
N GLU A 29 -14.39 7.91 15.29
CA GLU A 29 -14.10 9.31 15.60
C GLU A 29 -12.77 9.76 14.98
N ARG A 30 -11.85 8.81 14.75
CA ARG A 30 -10.50 9.08 14.19
C ARG A 30 -10.36 8.74 12.71
N LYS A 31 -11.47 8.62 11.97
CA LYS A 31 -11.46 8.34 10.52
C LYS A 31 -10.52 9.24 9.71
N VAL A 32 -10.44 10.54 10.04
CA VAL A 32 -9.56 11.46 9.30
C VAL A 32 -8.09 11.12 9.56
N LEU A 33 -7.73 10.81 10.81
CA LEU A 33 -6.38 10.38 11.17
C LEU A 33 -6.03 9.05 10.48
N PHE A 34 -6.94 8.06 10.52
CA PHE A 34 -6.79 6.81 9.79
C PHE A 34 -6.50 7.05 8.31
N ASN A 35 -7.35 7.86 7.64
CA ASN A 35 -7.20 8.14 6.22
C ASN A 35 -5.85 8.79 5.90
N GLN A 36 -5.38 9.74 6.73
CA GLN A 36 -4.07 10.37 6.50
C GLN A 36 -2.90 9.40 6.76
N ALA A 37 -3.00 8.57 7.80
CA ALA A 37 -1.97 7.60 8.15
C ALA A 37 -1.85 6.50 7.08
N ALA A 38 -2.98 5.89 6.72
CA ALA A 38 -3.06 4.88 5.67
C ALA A 38 -2.58 5.43 4.32
N GLN A 39 -2.98 6.65 3.93
CA GLN A 39 -2.49 7.24 2.70
C GLN A 39 -0.99 7.53 2.76
N HIS A 40 -0.44 7.96 3.90
CA HIS A 40 1.00 8.14 4.01
C HIS A 40 1.74 6.81 3.78
N PHE A 41 1.31 5.74 4.45
CA PHE A 41 1.87 4.40 4.25
C PHE A 41 1.75 3.94 2.79
N ASN A 42 0.57 4.05 2.19
CA ASN A 42 0.31 3.57 0.84
C ASN A 42 1.20 4.28 -0.20
N HIS A 43 1.35 5.61 -0.11
CA HIS A 43 2.22 6.35 -1.02
C HIS A 43 3.70 6.01 -0.81
N THR A 44 4.15 5.91 0.44
CA THR A 44 5.53 5.51 0.74
C THR A 44 5.83 4.13 0.17
N PHE A 45 4.93 3.17 0.36
CA PHE A 45 5.06 1.82 -0.21
C PHE A 45 5.10 1.87 -1.75
N TYR A 46 4.17 2.59 -2.37
CA TYR A 46 4.11 2.72 -3.82
C TYR A 46 5.40 3.28 -4.42
N PHE A 47 5.96 4.33 -3.83
CA PHE A 47 7.23 4.89 -4.32
C PHE A 47 8.42 3.96 -4.09
N ASN A 48 8.41 3.18 -3.01
CA ASN A 48 9.44 2.15 -2.77
C ASN A 48 9.37 0.99 -3.78
N CYS A 49 8.24 0.78 -4.46
CA CYS A 49 8.12 -0.18 -5.56
C CYS A 49 8.73 0.32 -6.88
N LEU A 50 9.10 1.60 -6.99
CA LEU A 50 9.58 2.21 -8.23
C LEU A 50 11.09 2.49 -8.18
N THR A 51 11.75 2.25 -9.31
CA THR A 51 13.15 2.64 -9.55
C THR A 51 13.32 3.01 -11.02
N PRO A 52 14.19 3.98 -11.40
CA PRO A 52 14.22 4.54 -12.76
C PRO A 52 14.37 3.52 -13.90
N HIS A 53 14.98 2.38 -13.64
CA HIS A 53 15.28 1.36 -14.66
C HIS A 53 14.65 -0.01 -14.38
N GLY A 54 13.82 -0.11 -13.34
CA GLY A 54 13.34 -1.40 -12.85
C GLY A 54 14.47 -2.26 -12.26
N THR A 55 14.07 -3.40 -11.69
CA THR A 55 15.01 -4.46 -11.29
C THR A 55 14.49 -5.79 -11.81
N ALA A 56 15.41 -6.73 -12.08
CA ALA A 56 15.02 -8.07 -12.48
C ALA A 56 14.28 -8.76 -11.33
N MET A 57 13.18 -9.45 -11.66
CA MET A 57 12.41 -10.21 -10.68
C MET A 57 13.25 -11.35 -10.11
N PRO A 58 13.35 -11.51 -8.77
CA PRO A 58 14.00 -12.67 -8.18
C PRO A 58 13.30 -13.98 -8.58
N LYS A 59 14.06 -15.05 -8.83
CA LYS A 59 13.51 -16.35 -9.26
C LYS A 59 12.49 -16.95 -8.27
N SER A 60 12.68 -16.73 -6.97
CA SER A 60 11.72 -17.18 -5.95
C SER A 60 10.37 -16.49 -6.07
N LEU A 61 10.37 -15.18 -6.36
CA LEU A 61 9.15 -14.42 -6.60
C LEU A 61 8.48 -14.83 -7.92
N GLU A 62 9.26 -14.98 -8.99
CA GLU A 62 8.78 -15.46 -10.29
C GLU A 62 8.07 -16.82 -10.14
N SER A 63 8.70 -17.76 -9.44
CA SER A 63 8.11 -19.09 -9.19
C SER A 63 6.83 -19.01 -8.39
N THR A 64 6.76 -18.13 -7.38
CA THR A 64 5.57 -17.97 -6.54
C THR A 64 4.42 -17.38 -7.34
N ILE A 65 4.70 -16.36 -8.15
CA ILE A 65 3.71 -15.75 -9.05
C ILE A 65 3.24 -16.75 -10.10
N ALA A 66 4.15 -17.49 -10.74
CA ALA A 66 3.78 -18.49 -11.73
C ALA A 66 2.92 -19.62 -11.13
N ALA A 67 3.24 -20.07 -9.91
CA ALA A 67 2.44 -21.08 -9.21
C ALA A 67 1.01 -20.59 -8.89
N GLN A 68 0.86 -19.33 -8.46
CA GLN A 68 -0.43 -18.77 -8.06
C GLN A 68 -1.29 -18.31 -9.24
N PHE A 69 -0.68 -17.70 -10.26
CA PHE A 69 -1.37 -17.03 -11.36
C PHE A 69 -1.22 -17.75 -12.71
N GLY A 70 -0.41 -18.80 -12.78
CA GLY A 70 -0.10 -19.57 -13.98
C GLY A 70 1.13 -19.06 -14.76
N SER A 71 1.31 -17.74 -14.82
CA SER A 71 2.52 -17.10 -15.36
C SER A 71 2.64 -15.65 -14.86
N VAL A 72 3.83 -15.06 -14.98
CA VAL A 72 4.04 -13.64 -14.67
C VAL A 72 3.24 -12.73 -15.61
N GLU A 73 3.09 -13.11 -16.88
CA GLU A 73 2.27 -12.37 -17.85
C GLU A 73 0.80 -12.35 -17.44
N LYS A 74 0.25 -13.52 -17.10
CA LYS A 74 -1.14 -13.63 -16.63
C LYS A 74 -1.38 -12.88 -15.32
N PHE A 75 -0.40 -12.85 -14.42
CA PHE A 75 -0.44 -11.99 -13.24
C PHE A 75 -0.54 -10.52 -13.64
N LYS A 76 0.32 -10.03 -14.54
CA LYS A 76 0.29 -8.62 -14.98
C LYS A 76 -1.07 -8.25 -15.57
N ASP A 77 -1.64 -9.09 -16.42
CA ASP A 77 -2.97 -8.86 -17.00
C ASP A 77 -4.05 -8.80 -15.93
N THR A 78 -4.03 -9.74 -14.99
CA THR A 78 -4.98 -9.79 -13.86
C THR A 78 -4.86 -8.55 -12.97
N PHE A 79 -3.62 -8.15 -12.67
CA PHE A 79 -3.34 -6.99 -11.81
C PHE A 79 -3.76 -5.67 -12.49
N VAL A 80 -3.50 -5.53 -13.79
CA VAL A 80 -3.95 -4.38 -14.58
C VAL A 80 -5.48 -4.32 -14.62
N GLN A 81 -6.15 -5.44 -14.89
CA GLN A 81 -7.62 -5.50 -14.87
C GLN A 81 -8.19 -5.12 -13.50
N ALA A 82 -7.60 -5.59 -12.40
CA ALA A 82 -8.00 -5.20 -11.05
C ALA A 82 -7.84 -3.70 -10.81
N GLY A 83 -6.74 -3.09 -11.27
CA GLY A 83 -6.53 -1.64 -11.24
C GLY A 83 -7.55 -0.87 -12.09
N THR A 84 -7.80 -1.30 -13.33
CA THR A 84 -8.78 -0.67 -14.23
C THR A 84 -10.21 -0.72 -13.66
N ASN A 85 -10.58 -1.81 -13.00
CA ASN A 85 -11.90 -2.00 -12.42
C ASN A 85 -12.04 -1.42 -11.00
N ASN A 86 -10.96 -0.88 -10.42
CA ASN A 86 -10.99 -0.21 -9.13
C ASN A 86 -11.57 1.21 -9.31
N PHE A 87 -12.89 1.30 -9.28
CA PHE A 87 -13.60 2.54 -9.60
C PHE A 87 -13.37 3.63 -8.54
N GLY A 88 -12.90 4.79 -8.99
CA GLY A 88 -12.60 5.94 -8.13
C GLY A 88 -11.16 5.94 -7.63
N SER A 89 -10.92 6.59 -6.50
CA SER A 89 -9.59 6.62 -5.87
C SER A 89 -9.38 5.37 -5.04
N GLY A 90 -8.29 4.64 -5.30
CA GLY A 90 -7.99 3.41 -4.59
C GLY A 90 -6.58 2.90 -4.85
N TRP A 91 -6.31 1.72 -4.31
CA TRP A 91 -5.04 1.02 -4.42
C TRP A 91 -5.29 -0.44 -4.84
N THR A 92 -4.42 -0.98 -5.68
CA THR A 92 -4.40 -2.41 -6.06
C THR A 92 -3.12 -3.02 -5.53
N TRP A 93 -3.23 -4.14 -4.81
CA TRP A 93 -2.13 -4.74 -4.06
C TRP A 93 -1.85 -6.18 -4.48
N LEU A 94 -0.58 -6.57 -4.41
CA LEU A 94 -0.15 -7.96 -4.37
C LEU A 94 0.36 -8.20 -2.94
N CYS A 95 -0.30 -9.11 -2.21
CA CYS A 95 -0.04 -9.40 -0.80
C CYS A 95 0.33 -10.88 -0.62
#